data_AF-M4RZC8-F1
#
_entry.id   AF-M4RZC8-F1
#
_cell.length_a   1.000
_cell.length_b   1.000
_cell.length_c   1.000
_cell.angle_alpha   90.00
_cell.angle_beta   90.00
_cell.angle_gamma   90.00
#
_symmetry.space_group_name_H-M   'P 1'
#
loop_
_entity.id
_entity.type
_entity.pdbx_description
1 polymer ?
#
loop_
_entity_poly.entity_id
_entity_poly.type
_entity_poly.pdbx_seq_one_letter_code
_entity_poly.pdbx_strand_id
1 'polypeptide(L)'
;MSLFERYLSIWVVLCIVVGIALGSVFPNVFAAIAAVEIARVNLVVAVLIWLMIVPMLLEVDFGALGAVKQHWKGIGVTLFINWAIKPFSMLALGTVFLARIFAPLLPPGEIPSYIAGLILLAAAPCTAMVFVWSNLCDGEPNFTLSQGALNDLIMVVAFAPLVGLLLGMAAITVPWKTLLLSVLLYIVVPVLVAQAIRRSVLTRHGPPGLDGLLALLAPMSLTALLVTLVLLFGFQGGAILARPLVIALIAVPILFQVYLNAGLAYG
;
A
#
# COMPACT_ATOMS: atom_id res chain seq x y z
N MET A 1 22.24 -0.11 -6.64
CA MET A 1 21.86 -1.15 -5.67
C MET A 1 22.54 -0.88 -4.35
N SER A 2 21.86 -0.14 -3.46
CA SER A 2 22.34 0.07 -2.10
C SER A 2 22.31 -1.26 -1.33
N LEU A 3 23.17 -1.43 -0.29
CA LEU A 3 23.11 -2.62 0.59
C LEU A 3 21.71 -2.82 1.19
N PHE A 4 20.95 -1.73 1.35
CA PHE A 4 19.59 -1.77 1.84
C PHE A 4 18.62 -2.47 0.88
N GLU A 5 18.58 -2.06 -0.39
CA GLU A 5 17.69 -2.66 -1.41
C GLU A 5 17.89 -4.17 -1.50
N ARG A 6 19.14 -4.62 -1.40
CA ARG A 6 19.50 -6.04 -1.45
C ARG A 6 18.98 -6.85 -0.25
N TYR A 7 18.91 -6.24 0.93
CA TYR A 7 18.51 -6.91 2.18
C TYR A 7 17.15 -6.44 2.73
N LEU A 8 16.33 -5.81 1.89
CA LEU A 8 15.05 -5.22 2.28
C LEU A 8 14.15 -6.22 3.01
N SER A 9 14.07 -7.48 2.56
CA SER A 9 13.29 -8.52 3.24
C SER A 9 13.78 -8.78 4.68
N ILE A 10 15.09 -8.73 4.92
CA ILE A 10 15.69 -8.89 6.26
C ILE A 10 15.33 -7.69 7.13
N TRP A 11 15.41 -6.47 6.59
CA TRP A 11 15.02 -5.26 7.30
C TRP A 11 13.54 -5.28 7.71
N VAL A 12 12.66 -5.76 6.83
CA VAL A 12 11.23 -5.92 7.13
C VAL A 12 11.03 -6.93 8.26
N VAL A 13 11.66 -8.10 8.20
CA VAL A 13 11.59 -9.12 9.28
C VAL A 13 12.11 -8.55 10.60
N LEU A 14 13.22 -7.81 10.57
CA LEU A 14 13.75 -7.13 11.75
C LEU A 14 12.74 -6.14 12.32
N CYS A 15 12.10 -5.31 11.48
CA CYS A 15 11.09 -4.35 11.91
C CYS A 15 9.86 -5.04 12.54
N ILE A 16 9.45 -6.20 12.02
CA ILE A 16 8.37 -7.01 12.60
C ILE A 16 8.76 -7.46 14.02
N VAL A 17 9.93 -8.09 14.15
CA VAL A 17 10.41 -8.61 15.44
C VAL A 17 10.59 -7.48 16.46
N VAL A 18 11.26 -6.39 16.06
CA VAL A 18 11.48 -5.22 16.91
C VAL A 18 10.17 -4.54 17.26
N GLY A 19 9.25 -4.37 16.30
CA GLY A 19 7.92 -3.79 16.54
C GLY A 19 7.13 -4.58 17.58
N ILE A 20 7.01 -5.90 17.40
CA ILE A 20 6.29 -6.77 18.35
C ILE A 20 6.97 -6.77 19.74
N ALA A 21 8.30 -6.83 19.78
CA ALA A 21 9.04 -6.80 21.04
C ALA A 21 8.84 -5.46 21.78
N LEU A 22 8.98 -4.33 21.09
CA LEU A 22 8.79 -3.01 21.68
C LEU A 22 7.32 -2.77 22.10
N GLY A 23 6.36 -3.22 21.29
CA GLY A 23 4.94 -3.13 21.60
C GLY A 23 4.53 -3.96 22.82
N SER A 24 5.18 -5.10 23.04
CA SER A 24 4.93 -5.96 24.20
C SER A 24 5.66 -5.49 25.48
N VAL A 25 6.86 -4.93 25.36
CA VAL A 25 7.65 -4.42 26.50
C VAL A 25 7.19 -3.03 26.95
N PHE A 26 6.81 -2.15 26.02
CA PHE A 26 6.42 -0.76 26.28
C PHE A 26 4.99 -0.44 25.83
N PRO A 27 3.96 -1.20 26.27
CA PRO A 27 2.60 -1.05 25.75
C PRO A 27 2.02 0.35 26.00
N ASN A 28 2.38 0.99 27.11
CA ASN A 28 1.91 2.35 27.44
C ASN A 28 2.43 3.41 26.47
N VAL A 29 3.66 3.25 25.95
CA VAL A 29 4.24 4.19 24.98
C VAL A 29 3.50 4.07 23.64
N PHE A 30 3.27 2.84 23.18
CA PHE A 30 2.51 2.60 21.94
C PHE A 30 1.06 3.03 22.08
N ALA A 31 0.43 2.85 23.24
CA ALA A 31 -0.92 3.35 23.51
C ALA A 31 -0.98 4.89 23.48
N ALA A 32 0.03 5.58 24.04
CA ALA A 32 0.11 7.04 23.99
C ALA A 32 0.29 7.56 22.55
N ILE A 33 1.15 6.91 21.76
CA ILE A 33 1.32 7.25 20.33
C ILE A 33 0.05 6.94 19.54
N ALA A 34 -0.61 5.81 19.81
CA ALA A 34 -1.87 5.42 19.18
C ALA A 34 -3.00 6.43 19.48
N ALA A 35 -3.02 7.00 20.69
CA ALA A 35 -3.99 7.99 21.12
C ALA A 35 -3.84 9.37 20.45
N VAL A 36 -2.72 9.63 19.76
CA VAL A 36 -2.55 10.81 18.91
C VAL A 36 -3.31 10.62 17.59
N GLU A 37 -4.64 10.59 17.67
CA GLU A 37 -5.53 10.44 16.52
C GLU A 37 -6.60 11.51 16.44
N ILE A 38 -6.97 11.87 15.20
CA ILE A 38 -8.12 12.72 14.90
C ILE A 38 -9.02 11.94 13.95
N ALA A 39 -10.31 11.79 14.28
CA ALA A 39 -11.28 11.07 13.46
C ALA A 39 -10.85 9.62 13.10
N ARG A 40 -10.21 8.90 14.05
CA ARG A 40 -9.63 7.54 13.88
C ARG A 40 -8.43 7.46 12.93
N VAL A 41 -7.81 8.60 12.65
CA VAL A 41 -6.60 8.71 11.84
C VAL A 41 -5.44 9.05 12.77
N ASN A 42 -4.49 8.12 12.94
CA ASN A 42 -3.30 8.36 13.75
C ASN A 42 -2.38 9.38 13.06
N LEU A 43 -2.15 10.53 13.72
CA LEU A 43 -1.41 11.63 13.11
C LEU A 43 0.08 11.31 12.92
N VAL A 44 0.67 10.54 13.83
CA VAL A 44 2.08 10.15 13.74
C VAL A 44 2.29 9.26 12.52
N VAL A 45 1.44 8.25 12.36
CA VAL A 45 1.46 7.38 11.18
C VAL A 45 1.13 8.20 9.92
N ALA A 46 0.20 9.15 9.99
CA ALA A 46 -0.15 9.97 8.83
C ALA A 46 1.02 10.80 8.31
N VAL A 47 1.79 11.43 9.20
CA VAL A 47 3.00 12.18 8.83
C VAL A 47 4.05 11.26 8.21
N LEU A 48 4.25 10.07 8.77
CA LEU A 48 5.20 9.09 8.21
C LEU A 48 4.77 8.59 6.82
N ILE A 49 3.47 8.32 6.64
CA ILE A 49 2.90 7.97 5.34
C ILE A 49 3.12 9.10 4.34
N TRP A 50 2.93 10.36 4.73
CA TRP A 50 3.20 11.51 3.88
C TRP A 50 4.68 11.62 3.50
N LEU A 51 5.57 11.46 4.47
CA LEU A 51 7.02 11.45 4.24
C LEU A 51 7.45 10.31 3.30
N MET A 52 6.71 9.20 3.32
CA MET A 52 6.92 8.06 2.44
C MET A 52 6.36 8.29 1.01
N ILE A 53 5.13 8.79 0.91
CA ILE A 53 4.37 8.91 -0.36
C ILE A 53 4.82 10.12 -1.19
N VAL A 54 5.09 11.28 -0.57
CA VAL A 54 5.41 12.51 -1.31
C VAL A 54 6.62 12.34 -2.25
N PRO A 55 7.75 11.76 -1.82
CA PRO A 55 8.90 11.53 -2.70
C PRO A 55 8.54 10.66 -3.90
N MET A 56 7.74 9.62 -3.67
CA MET A 56 7.31 8.70 -4.72
C MET A 56 6.41 9.41 -5.76
N LEU A 57 5.52 10.29 -5.30
CA LEU A 57 4.66 11.07 -6.18
C LEU A 57 5.40 12.21 -6.92
N LEU A 58 6.60 12.60 -6.48
CA LEU A 58 7.45 13.56 -7.18
C LEU A 58 8.09 12.95 -8.44
N GLU A 59 8.34 11.64 -8.42
CA GLU A 59 8.84 10.88 -9.57
C GLU A 59 7.79 10.75 -10.69
N VAL A 60 6.51 10.86 -10.34
CA VAL A 60 5.39 10.77 -11.28
C VAL A 60 5.40 11.96 -12.24
N ASP A 61 5.69 11.68 -13.51
CA ASP A 61 5.60 12.63 -14.60
C ASP A 61 4.32 12.47 -15.43
N PHE A 62 3.33 13.32 -15.18
CA PHE A 62 2.11 13.38 -15.97
C PHE A 62 2.37 13.76 -17.45
N GLY A 63 3.47 14.46 -17.75
CA GLY A 63 3.87 14.78 -19.12
C GLY A 63 4.41 13.56 -19.87
N ALA A 64 4.99 12.58 -19.15
CA ALA A 64 5.51 11.34 -19.72
C ALA A 64 4.42 10.29 -20.01
N LEU A 65 3.16 10.53 -19.60
CA LEU A 65 2.03 9.65 -19.90
C LEU A 65 1.81 9.42 -21.40
N GLY A 66 2.37 10.26 -22.28
CA GLY A 66 2.39 10.01 -23.72
C GLY A 66 3.10 8.70 -24.10
N ALA A 67 4.11 8.28 -23.32
CA ALA A 67 4.86 7.04 -23.52
C ALA A 67 4.03 5.77 -23.24
N VAL A 68 2.92 5.89 -22.49
CA VAL A 68 1.96 4.79 -22.26
C VAL A 68 1.45 4.18 -23.57
N LYS A 69 1.34 4.99 -24.63
CA LYS A 69 0.92 4.51 -25.96
C LYS A 69 1.89 3.50 -26.57
N GLN A 70 3.19 3.59 -26.26
CA GLN A 70 4.21 2.69 -26.79
C GLN A 70 4.07 1.27 -26.22
N HIS A 71 3.58 1.14 -24.99
CA HIS A 71 3.44 -0.14 -24.28
C HIS A 71 1.99 -0.47 -23.86
N TRP A 72 1.01 0.01 -24.63
CA TRP A 72 -0.41 -0.07 -24.28
C TRP A 72 -0.93 -1.49 -24.01
N LYS A 73 -0.39 -2.51 -24.71
CA LYS A 73 -0.78 -3.91 -24.50
C LYS A 73 -0.38 -4.40 -23.11
N GLY A 74 0.88 -4.19 -22.71
CA GLY A 74 1.38 -4.59 -21.40
C GLY A 74 0.71 -3.82 -20.26
N ILE A 75 0.56 -2.50 -20.44
CA ILE A 75 -0.15 -1.66 -19.47
C ILE A 75 -1.61 -2.10 -19.34
N GLY A 76 -2.31 -2.37 -20.45
CA GLY A 76 -3.69 -2.84 -20.44
C GLY A 76 -3.89 -4.14 -19.66
N VAL A 77 -3.02 -5.13 -19.86
CA VAL A 77 -3.05 -6.39 -19.10
C VAL A 77 -2.86 -6.12 -17.62
N THR A 78 -1.84 -5.36 -17.24
CA THR A 78 -1.56 -5.10 -15.82
C THR A 78 -2.66 -4.30 -15.13
N LEU A 79 -3.27 -3.32 -15.81
CA LEU A 79 -4.40 -2.57 -15.27
C LEU A 79 -5.62 -3.46 -15.09
N PHE A 80 -5.93 -4.31 -16.06
CA PHE A 80 -7.03 -5.26 -15.96
C PHE A 80 -6.83 -6.20 -14.76
N ILE A 81 -5.61 -6.73 -14.59
CA ILE A 81 -5.30 -7.59 -13.45
C ILE A 81 -5.41 -6.82 -12.14
N ASN A 82 -4.83 -5.61 -12.05
CA ASN A 82 -4.79 -4.84 -10.82
C ASN A 82 -6.16 -4.32 -10.37
N TRP A 83 -7.00 -3.89 -11.31
CA TRP A 83 -8.27 -3.21 -11.00
C TRP A 83 -9.50 -4.11 -11.14
N ALA A 84 -9.47 -5.13 -12.02
CA ALA A 84 -10.59 -6.04 -12.23
C ALA A 84 -10.36 -7.43 -11.63
N ILE A 85 -9.19 -8.05 -11.80
CA ILE A 85 -8.99 -9.42 -11.30
C ILE A 85 -8.67 -9.42 -9.80
N LYS A 86 -7.65 -8.67 -9.37
CA LYS A 86 -7.12 -8.70 -8.01
C LYS A 86 -8.18 -8.34 -6.94
N PRO A 87 -8.98 -7.27 -7.06
CA PRO A 87 -9.92 -6.90 -6.00
C PRO A 87 -11.10 -7.88 -5.90
N PHE A 88 -11.61 -8.35 -7.04
CA PHE A 88 -12.75 -9.27 -7.10
C PHE A 88 -12.37 -10.70 -6.71
N SER A 89 -11.20 -11.18 -7.17
CA SER A 89 -10.67 -12.47 -6.72
C SER A 89 -10.42 -12.44 -5.21
N MET A 90 -10.00 -11.31 -4.62
CA MET A 90 -9.82 -11.23 -3.17
C MET A 90 -11.14 -11.33 -2.42
N LEU A 91 -12.19 -10.66 -2.91
CA LEU A 91 -13.53 -10.80 -2.32
C LEU A 91 -13.99 -12.26 -2.37
N ALA A 92 -13.82 -12.93 -3.51
CA ALA A 92 -14.18 -14.34 -3.66
C ALA A 92 -13.37 -15.24 -2.72
N LEU A 93 -12.04 -15.09 -2.70
CA LEU A 93 -11.15 -15.87 -1.85
C LEU A 93 -11.38 -15.60 -0.37
N GLY A 94 -11.53 -14.33 0.03
CA GLY A 94 -11.86 -13.95 1.40
C GLY A 94 -13.19 -14.56 1.85
N THR A 95 -14.20 -14.59 0.97
CA THR A 95 -15.50 -15.22 1.28
C THR A 95 -15.39 -16.74 1.38
N VAL A 96 -14.69 -17.39 0.46
CA VAL A 96 -14.52 -18.86 0.46
C VAL A 96 -13.68 -19.30 1.64
N PHE A 97 -12.48 -18.73 1.82
CA PHE A 97 -11.57 -19.14 2.88
C PHE A 97 -12.04 -18.67 4.26
N LEU A 98 -12.37 -17.38 4.46
CA LEU A 98 -12.69 -16.87 5.80
C LEU A 98 -14.14 -17.13 6.21
N ALA A 99 -15.12 -16.94 5.32
CA ALA A 99 -16.54 -17.07 5.68
C ALA A 99 -17.11 -18.48 5.51
N ARG A 100 -16.45 -19.40 4.79
CA ARG A 100 -16.90 -20.80 4.66
C ARG A 100 -15.93 -21.79 5.28
N ILE A 101 -14.68 -21.85 4.81
CA ILE A 101 -13.73 -22.91 5.21
C ILE A 101 -13.22 -22.70 6.64
N PHE A 102 -12.79 -21.47 6.96
CA PHE A 102 -12.17 -21.13 8.24
C PHE A 102 -13.14 -20.48 9.23
N ALA A 103 -14.41 -20.34 8.87
CA ALA A 103 -15.45 -19.80 9.75
C ALA A 103 -15.45 -20.41 11.16
N PRO A 104 -15.32 -21.74 11.37
CA PRO A 104 -15.30 -22.31 12.72
C PRO A 104 -13.99 -22.07 13.48
N LEU A 105 -12.91 -21.68 12.79
CA LEU A 105 -11.58 -21.44 13.37
C LEU A 105 -11.32 -19.96 13.66
N LEU A 106 -12.20 -19.07 13.18
CA LEU A 106 -12.08 -17.63 13.33
C LEU A 106 -13.01 -17.11 14.44
N PRO A 107 -12.61 -16.03 15.14
CA PRO A 107 -13.47 -15.40 16.13
C PRO A 107 -14.82 -14.98 15.53
N PRO A 108 -15.96 -15.36 16.14
CA PRO A 108 -17.28 -15.00 15.65
C PRO A 108 -17.45 -13.48 15.68
N GLY A 109 -17.97 -12.91 14.59
CA GLY A 109 -18.20 -11.48 14.44
C GLY A 109 -17.04 -10.68 13.82
N GLU A 110 -15.84 -11.25 13.70
CA GLU A 110 -14.67 -10.54 13.14
C GLU A 110 -14.40 -10.87 11.65
N ILE A 111 -15.00 -11.94 11.13
CA ILE A 111 -14.87 -12.37 9.72
C ILE A 111 -15.18 -11.21 8.74
N PRO A 112 -16.25 -10.42 8.90
CA PRO A 112 -16.51 -9.29 8.00
C PRO A 112 -15.37 -8.27 8.01
N SER A 113 -14.78 -7.99 9.17
CA SER A 113 -13.66 -7.06 9.30
C SER A 113 -12.39 -7.60 8.61
N TYR A 114 -12.13 -8.90 8.69
CA TYR A 114 -11.01 -9.53 7.99
C TYR A 114 -11.21 -9.53 6.47
N ILE A 115 -12.42 -9.80 5.99
CA ILE A 115 -12.74 -9.71 4.55
C ILE A 115 -12.61 -8.27 4.06
N ALA A 116 -13.09 -7.27 4.82
CA ALA A 116 -12.89 -5.87 4.49
C ALA A 116 -11.39 -5.51 4.40
N GLY A 117 -10.58 -5.98 5.35
CA GLY A 117 -9.13 -5.81 5.33
C GLY A 117 -8.47 -6.41 4.10
N LEU A 118 -8.87 -7.62 3.70
CA LEU A 118 -8.39 -8.27 2.48
C LEU A 118 -8.76 -7.47 1.22
N ILE A 119 -10.00 -6.99 1.11
CA ILE A 119 -10.46 -6.18 -0.03
C ILE A 119 -9.66 -4.87 -0.12
N LEU A 120 -9.46 -4.18 1.01
CA LEU A 120 -8.67 -2.96 1.08
C LEU A 120 -7.21 -3.20 0.65
N LEU A 121 -6.60 -4.29 1.11
CA LEU A 121 -5.26 -4.71 0.72
C LEU A 121 -5.17 -5.02 -0.79
N ALA A 122 -6.19 -5.68 -1.35
CA ALA A 122 -6.21 -6.05 -2.76
C ALA A 122 -6.43 -4.84 -3.69
N ALA A 123 -7.28 -3.90 -3.29
CA ALA A 123 -7.57 -2.69 -4.06
C ALA A 123 -6.44 -1.66 -4.03
N ALA A 124 -5.57 -1.69 -3.01
CA ALA A 124 -4.41 -0.80 -2.94
C ALA A 124 -3.32 -1.24 -3.94
N PRO A 125 -2.90 -0.36 -4.87
CA PRO A 125 -1.72 -0.61 -5.68
C PRO A 125 -0.45 -0.43 -4.85
N CYS A 126 0.61 -1.16 -5.23
CA CYS A 126 1.94 -0.97 -4.65
C CYS A 126 2.82 -0.32 -5.71
N THR A 127 3.16 0.95 -5.54
CA THR A 127 3.82 1.72 -6.60
C THR A 127 5.31 1.90 -6.33
N ALA A 128 5.72 2.22 -5.10
CA ALA A 128 7.13 2.33 -4.73
C ALA A 128 7.92 1.01 -4.89
N MET A 129 7.37 -0.08 -4.36
CA MET A 129 8.09 -1.37 -4.33
C MET A 129 8.25 -1.96 -5.74
N VAL A 130 7.30 -1.71 -6.64
CA VAL A 130 7.36 -2.19 -8.03
C VAL A 130 8.54 -1.56 -8.76
N PHE A 131 8.89 -0.31 -8.48
CA PHE A 131 10.06 0.33 -9.08
C PHE A 131 11.36 -0.36 -8.66
N VAL A 132 11.51 -0.67 -7.36
CA VAL A 132 12.68 -1.40 -6.84
C VAL A 132 12.78 -2.80 -7.44
N TRP A 133 11.68 -3.56 -7.48
CA TRP A 133 11.67 -4.90 -8.09
C TRP A 133 11.92 -4.87 -9.59
N SER A 134 11.35 -3.90 -10.31
CA SER A 134 11.60 -3.74 -11.74
C SER A 134 13.08 -3.48 -12.00
N ASN A 135 13.70 -2.58 -11.24
CA ASN A 135 15.13 -2.30 -11.33
C ASN A 135 16.00 -3.53 -10.99
N LEU A 136 15.55 -4.39 -10.05
CA LEU A 136 16.24 -5.65 -9.72
C LEU A 136 16.15 -6.72 -10.82
N CYS A 137 15.11 -6.65 -11.64
CA CYS A 137 14.85 -7.59 -12.74
C CYS A 137 15.27 -7.03 -14.11
N ASP A 138 16.08 -5.97 -14.15
CA ASP A 138 16.45 -5.24 -15.38
C ASP A 138 15.24 -4.80 -16.21
N GLY A 139 14.14 -4.45 -15.54
CA GLY A 139 12.91 -3.97 -16.15
C GLY A 139 13.07 -2.59 -16.78
N GLU A 140 12.24 -2.30 -17.80
CA GLU A 140 12.33 -1.03 -18.53
C GLU A 140 11.83 0.14 -17.65
N PRO A 141 12.68 1.14 -17.35
CA PRO A 141 12.34 2.19 -16.39
C PRO A 141 11.17 3.07 -16.84
N ASN A 142 11.07 3.41 -18.13
CA ASN A 142 10.00 4.29 -18.62
C ASN A 142 8.63 3.62 -18.54
N PHE A 143 8.56 2.32 -18.82
CA PHE A 143 7.39 1.48 -18.67
C PHE A 143 6.95 1.44 -17.21
N THR A 144 7.90 1.19 -16.30
CA THR A 144 7.62 1.09 -14.87
C THR A 144 7.13 2.42 -14.29
N LEU A 145 7.79 3.52 -14.66
CA LEU A 145 7.38 4.87 -14.28
C LEU A 145 5.99 5.22 -14.83
N SER A 146 5.75 4.94 -16.12
CA SER A 146 4.46 5.20 -16.77
C SER A 146 3.34 4.37 -16.16
N GLN A 147 3.62 3.10 -15.83
CA GLN A 147 2.67 2.20 -15.20
C GLN A 147 2.35 2.63 -13.76
N GLY A 148 3.37 2.99 -12.97
CA GLY A 148 3.21 3.51 -11.61
C GLY A 148 2.35 4.79 -11.60
N ALA A 149 2.71 5.75 -12.45
CA ALA A 149 1.97 7.00 -12.63
C ALA A 149 0.50 6.79 -12.99
N LEU A 150 0.22 5.88 -13.94
CA LEU A 150 -1.13 5.57 -14.35
C LEU A 150 -1.92 4.86 -13.24
N ASN A 151 -1.27 3.98 -12.49
CA ASN A 151 -1.89 3.28 -11.38
C ASN A 151 -2.28 4.24 -10.23
N ASP A 152 -1.40 5.20 -9.92
CA ASP A 152 -1.69 6.25 -8.93
C ASP A 152 -2.84 7.15 -9.39
N LEU A 153 -2.88 7.53 -10.67
CA LEU A 153 -3.98 8.32 -11.22
C LEU A 153 -5.32 7.58 -11.13
N ILE A 154 -5.34 6.30 -11.52
CA ILE A 154 -6.54 5.47 -11.40
C ILE A 154 -6.90 5.32 -9.92
N MET A 155 -5.94 5.18 -9.02
CA MET A 155 -6.18 5.09 -7.58
C MET A 155 -6.93 6.28 -7.02
N VAL A 156 -6.59 7.51 -7.42
CA VAL A 156 -7.28 8.74 -6.98
C VAL A 156 -8.79 8.68 -7.25
N VAL A 157 -9.19 8.09 -8.38
CA VAL A 157 -10.59 8.11 -8.86
C VAL A 157 -11.33 6.81 -8.58
N ALA A 158 -10.69 5.66 -8.81
CA ALA A 158 -11.31 4.35 -8.81
C ALA A 158 -11.21 3.62 -7.46
N PHE A 159 -10.26 3.96 -6.58
CA PHE A 159 -10.10 3.25 -5.31
C PHE A 159 -11.36 3.34 -4.44
N ALA A 160 -11.88 4.55 -4.22
CA ALA A 160 -13.04 4.75 -3.34
C ALA A 160 -14.32 4.09 -3.88
N PRO A 161 -14.70 4.27 -5.16
CA PRO A 161 -15.87 3.60 -5.72
C PRO A 161 -15.73 2.09 -5.75
N LEU A 162 -14.55 1.56 -6.10
CA LEU A 162 -14.33 0.12 -6.20
C LEU A 162 -14.41 -0.56 -4.82
N VAL A 163 -13.74 0.00 -3.81
CA VAL A 163 -13.83 -0.51 -2.44
C VAL A 163 -15.27 -0.41 -1.92
N GLY A 164 -15.96 0.70 -2.17
CA GLY A 164 -17.36 0.86 -1.79
C GLY A 164 -18.27 -0.20 -2.41
N LEU A 165 -18.07 -0.50 -3.70
CA LEU A 165 -18.78 -1.56 -4.42
C LEU A 165 -18.51 -2.95 -3.79
N LEU A 166 -17.23 -3.31 -3.61
CA LEU A 166 -16.84 -4.63 -3.11
C LEU A 166 -17.28 -4.87 -1.66
N LEU A 167 -17.18 -3.85 -0.81
CA LEU A 167 -17.70 -3.92 0.56
C LEU A 167 -19.23 -4.03 0.58
N GLY A 168 -19.93 -3.31 -0.32
CA GLY A 168 -21.37 -3.44 -0.50
C GLY A 168 -21.78 -4.85 -0.95
N MET A 169 -21.04 -5.45 -1.88
CA MET A 169 -21.25 -6.84 -2.31
C MET A 169 -21.04 -7.84 -1.18
N ALA A 170 -20.14 -7.55 -0.24
CA ALA A 170 -19.91 -8.37 0.95
C ALA A 170 -20.92 -8.13 2.08
N ALA A 171 -21.94 -7.27 1.87
CA ALA A 171 -22.90 -6.82 2.89
C ALA A 171 -22.23 -6.17 4.12
N ILE A 172 -21.05 -5.55 3.92
CA ILE A 172 -20.31 -4.84 4.96
C ILE A 172 -20.69 -3.36 4.91
N THR A 173 -20.98 -2.76 6.07
CA THR A 173 -21.31 -1.34 6.16
C THR A 173 -20.14 -0.49 5.69
N VAL A 174 -20.33 0.28 4.61
CA VAL A 174 -19.30 1.13 4.04
C VAL A 174 -19.18 2.41 4.87
N PRO A 175 -18.04 2.68 5.52
CA PRO A 175 -17.89 3.86 6.35
C PRO A 175 -17.46 5.04 5.46
N TRP A 176 -18.40 5.55 4.65
CA TRP A 176 -18.14 6.56 3.61
C TRP A 176 -17.42 7.81 4.11
N LYS A 177 -17.75 8.29 5.31
CA LYS A 177 -17.09 9.47 5.90
C LYS A 177 -15.59 9.24 6.11
N THR A 178 -15.21 8.13 6.74
CA THR A 178 -13.79 7.80 6.98
C THR A 178 -13.09 7.37 5.71
N LEU A 179 -13.77 6.69 4.78
CA LEU A 179 -13.19 6.28 3.51
C LEU A 179 -12.86 7.51 2.65
N LEU A 180 -13.81 8.44 2.48
CA LEU A 180 -13.58 9.68 1.75
C LEU A 180 -12.52 10.56 2.41
N LEU A 181 -12.54 10.67 3.75
CA LEU A 181 -11.50 11.40 4.49
C LEU A 181 -10.11 10.78 4.27
N SER A 182 -10.01 9.45 4.32
CA SER A 182 -8.74 8.73 4.11
C SER A 182 -8.24 8.91 2.68
N VAL A 183 -9.12 8.83 1.68
CA VAL A 183 -8.75 9.06 0.27
C VAL A 183 -8.31 10.50 0.05
N LEU A 184 -9.02 11.47 0.63
CA LEU A 184 -8.62 12.87 0.55
C LEU A 184 -7.23 13.08 1.19
N LEU A 185 -7.05 12.60 2.42
CA LEU A 185 -5.84 12.83 3.21
C LEU A 185 -4.61 12.06 2.72
N TYR A 186 -4.78 10.82 2.27
CA TYR A 186 -3.67 9.92 1.92
C TYR A 186 -3.40 9.80 0.44
N ILE A 187 -4.33 10.22 -0.41
CA ILE A 187 -4.18 10.12 -1.87
C ILE A 187 -4.26 11.51 -2.50
N VAL A 188 -5.40 12.20 -2.40
CA VAL A 188 -5.63 13.44 -3.14
C VAL A 188 -4.68 14.56 -2.70
N VAL A 189 -4.60 14.85 -1.40
CA VAL A 189 -3.77 15.96 -0.90
C VAL A 189 -2.27 15.70 -1.15
N PRO A 190 -1.69 14.51 -0.86
CA PRO A 190 -0.31 14.20 -1.20
C PRO A 190 -0.01 14.37 -2.70
N VAL A 191 -0.91 13.94 -3.59
CA VAL A 191 -0.76 14.14 -5.05
C VAL A 191 -0.71 15.63 -5.40
N LEU A 192 -1.62 16.44 -4.86
CA LEU A 192 -1.62 17.89 -5.11
C LEU A 192 -0.33 18.56 -4.62
N VAL A 193 0.11 18.21 -3.41
CA VAL A 193 1.33 18.75 -2.80
C VAL A 193 2.57 18.33 -3.60
N ALA A 194 2.71 17.04 -3.92
CA ALA A 194 3.83 16.54 -4.71
C ALA A 194 3.88 17.21 -6.09
N GLN A 195 2.76 17.33 -6.79
CA GLN A 195 2.74 17.96 -8.11
C GLN A 195 3.01 19.46 -8.07
N ALA A 196 2.58 20.16 -7.02
CA ALA A 196 2.93 21.56 -6.79
C ALA A 196 4.45 21.73 -6.56
N ILE A 197 5.04 20.87 -5.72
CA ILE A 197 6.49 20.88 -5.45
C ILE A 197 7.26 20.56 -6.74
N ARG A 198 6.91 19.49 -7.45
CA ARG A 198 7.54 19.09 -8.72
C ARG A 198 7.55 20.23 -9.72
N ARG A 199 6.38 20.87 -9.95
CA ARG A 199 6.26 21.99 -10.88
C ARG A 199 7.12 23.19 -10.45
N SER A 200 7.13 23.53 -9.16
CA SER A 200 7.95 24.62 -8.63
C SER A 200 9.45 24.34 -8.80
N VAL A 201 9.90 23.11 -8.56
CA VAL A 201 11.31 22.73 -8.71
C VAL A 201 11.73 22.71 -10.17
N LEU A 202 10.93 22.11 -11.06
CA LEU A 202 11.23 22.05 -12.49
C LEU A 202 11.29 23.45 -13.13
N THR A 203 10.42 24.36 -12.71
CA THR A 203 10.42 25.75 -13.23
C THR A 203 11.61 26.58 -12.73
N ARG A 204 12.14 26.29 -11.54
CA ARG A 204 13.25 27.06 -10.94
C ARG A 204 14.64 26.46 -11.20
N HIS A 205 14.75 25.13 -11.20
CA HIS A 205 16.03 24.41 -11.20
C HIS A 205 16.13 23.33 -12.29
N GLY A 206 15.08 23.16 -13.11
CA GLY A 206 15.06 22.16 -14.18
C GLY A 206 15.11 20.71 -13.67
N PRO A 207 15.32 19.75 -14.59
CA PRO A 207 15.44 18.32 -14.25
C PRO A 207 16.52 17.99 -13.20
N PRO A 208 17.76 18.55 -13.26
CA PRO A 208 18.78 18.25 -12.26
C PRO A 208 18.40 18.66 -10.84
N GLY A 209 17.60 19.72 -10.69
CA GLY A 209 17.08 20.13 -9.38
C GLY A 209 16.06 19.16 -8.80
N LEU A 210 15.25 18.53 -9.66
CA LEU A 210 14.32 17.48 -9.24
C LEU A 210 15.09 16.22 -8.82
N ASP A 211 16.10 15.82 -9.60
CA ASP A 211 16.95 14.66 -9.28
C ASP A 211 17.67 14.84 -7.94
N GLY A 212 18.19 16.04 -7.67
CA GLY A 212 18.81 16.37 -6.38
C GLY A 212 17.83 16.30 -5.20
N LEU A 213 16.59 16.77 -5.39
CA LEU A 213 15.54 16.68 -4.38
C LEU A 213 15.14 15.22 -4.12
N LEU A 214 14.99 14.42 -5.16
CA LEU A 214 14.66 12.99 -5.05
C LEU A 214 15.77 12.22 -4.32
N ALA A 215 17.03 12.50 -4.65
CA ALA A 215 18.17 11.88 -3.97
C ALA A 215 18.23 12.22 -2.47
N LEU A 216 17.82 13.43 -2.08
CA LEU A 216 17.73 13.84 -0.67
C LEU A 216 16.56 13.15 0.05
N LEU A 217 15.41 13.02 -0.62
CA LEU A 217 14.18 12.48 -0.03
C LEU A 217 14.14 10.94 0.02
N ALA A 218 14.85 10.26 -0.87
CA ALA A 218 14.91 8.80 -0.93
C ALA A 218 15.25 8.13 0.43
N PRO A 219 16.32 8.51 1.16
CA PRO A 219 16.61 7.91 2.47
C PRO A 219 15.57 8.26 3.54
N MET A 220 14.91 9.42 3.43
CA MET A 220 13.86 9.83 4.36
C MET A 220 12.59 8.99 4.18
N SER A 221 12.18 8.75 2.93
CA SER A 221 11.02 7.88 2.60
C SER A 221 11.24 6.46 3.13
N LEU A 222 12.43 5.91 2.90
CA LEU A 222 12.81 4.59 3.36
C LEU A 222 12.83 4.49 4.90
N THR A 223 13.39 5.48 5.57
CA THR A 223 13.37 5.53 7.04
C THR A 223 11.93 5.63 7.56
N ALA A 224 11.09 6.45 6.92
CA ALA A 224 9.68 6.59 7.28
C ALA A 224 8.91 5.29 7.11
N LEU A 225 9.17 4.53 6.03
CA LEU A 225 8.60 3.20 5.80
C LEU A 225 8.96 2.24 6.94
N LEU A 226 10.24 2.14 7.32
CA LEU A 226 10.69 1.24 8.39
C LEU A 226 10.12 1.64 9.76
N VAL A 227 10.13 2.93 10.08
CA VAL A 227 9.53 3.44 11.33
C VAL A 227 8.03 3.14 11.35
N THR A 228 7.34 3.31 10.22
CA THR A 228 5.92 2.97 10.10
C THR A 228 5.70 1.49 10.33
N LEU A 229 6.53 0.60 9.77
CA LEU A 229 6.44 -0.84 10.01
C LEU A 229 6.61 -1.17 11.49
N VAL A 230 7.65 -0.64 12.15
CA VAL A 230 7.87 -0.86 13.60
C VAL A 230 6.67 -0.37 14.41
N LEU A 231 6.12 0.81 14.08
CA LEU A 231 4.94 1.34 14.77
C LEU A 231 3.70 0.48 14.57
N LEU A 232 3.38 0.10 13.32
CA LEU A 232 2.21 -0.73 13.02
C LEU A 232 2.28 -2.10 13.71
N PHE A 233 3.44 -2.76 13.67
CA PHE A 233 3.64 -4.03 14.37
C PHE A 233 3.69 -3.87 15.89
N GLY A 234 4.15 -2.74 16.40
CA GLY A 234 4.10 -2.44 17.83
C GLY A 234 2.69 -2.18 18.33
N PHE A 235 1.85 -1.44 17.58
CA PHE A 235 0.42 -1.26 17.92
C PHE A 235 -0.32 -2.59 17.94
N GLN A 236 0.02 -3.51 17.03
CA GLN A 236 -0.63 -4.80 16.90
C GLN A 236 0.08 -5.93 17.67
N GLY A 237 1.18 -5.66 18.37
CA GLY A 237 2.04 -6.69 18.96
C GLY A 237 1.28 -7.64 19.90
N GLY A 238 0.42 -7.11 20.77
CA GLY A 238 -0.41 -7.91 21.66
C GLY A 238 -1.43 -8.78 20.91
N ALA A 239 -2.09 -8.22 19.88
CA ALA A 239 -3.04 -8.97 19.07
C ALA A 239 -2.37 -10.10 18.27
N ILE A 240 -1.17 -9.84 17.74
CA ILE A 240 -0.37 -10.81 16.99
C ILE A 240 0.04 -11.99 17.88
N LEU A 241 0.53 -11.70 19.08
CA LEU A 241 0.94 -12.74 20.04
C LEU A 241 -0.27 -13.55 20.57
N ALA A 242 -1.42 -12.90 20.75
CA ALA A 242 -2.62 -13.56 21.25
C ALA A 242 -3.32 -14.45 20.20
N ARG A 243 -3.21 -14.12 18.90
CA ARG A 243 -3.98 -14.78 17.83
C ARG A 243 -3.13 -15.15 16.60
N PRO A 244 -2.05 -15.94 16.77
CA PRO A 244 -1.18 -16.32 15.65
C PRO A 244 -1.91 -17.18 14.61
N LEU A 245 -2.85 -18.02 15.03
CA LEU A 245 -3.64 -18.86 14.13
C LEU A 245 -4.47 -18.02 13.15
N VAL A 246 -5.08 -16.92 13.62
CA VAL A 246 -5.89 -16.03 12.77
C VAL A 246 -5.02 -15.44 11.66
N ILE A 247 -3.81 -14.99 11.98
CA ILE A 247 -2.87 -14.42 10.99
C ILE A 247 -2.49 -15.46 9.95
N ALA A 248 -2.18 -16.70 10.37
CA ALA A 248 -1.87 -17.79 9.47
C ALA A 248 -3.05 -18.09 8.53
N LEU A 249 -4.28 -18.11 9.03
CA LEU A 249 -5.49 -18.35 8.23
C LEU A 249 -5.76 -17.21 7.24
N ILE A 250 -5.51 -15.96 7.62
CA ILE A 250 -5.64 -14.79 6.71
C ILE A 250 -4.53 -14.80 5.64
N ALA A 251 -3.34 -15.31 5.95
CA ALA A 251 -2.25 -15.42 4.99
C ALA A 251 -2.56 -16.39 3.83
N VAL A 252 -3.37 -17.44 4.07
CA VAL A 252 -3.73 -18.43 3.03
C VAL A 252 -4.39 -17.81 1.79
N PRO A 253 -5.52 -17.07 1.89
CA PRO A 253 -6.14 -16.44 0.72
C PRO A 253 -5.23 -15.39 0.07
N ILE A 254 -4.38 -14.69 0.84
CA ILE A 254 -3.41 -13.73 0.30
C ILE A 254 -2.39 -14.46 -0.58
N LEU A 255 -1.79 -15.54 -0.09
CA LEU A 255 -0.81 -16.33 -0.85
C LEU A 255 -1.45 -16.90 -2.11
N PHE A 256 -2.63 -17.50 -1.99
CA PHE A 256 -3.35 -18.05 -3.13
C PHE A 256 -3.63 -16.97 -4.19
N GLN A 257 -4.07 -15.78 -3.76
CA GLN A 257 -4.27 -14.66 -4.66
C GLN A 257 -2.97 -14.23 -5.36
N VAL A 258 -1.86 -14.11 -4.62
CA VAL A 258 -0.59 -13.68 -5.19
C VAL A 258 -0.16 -14.62 -6.31
N TYR A 259 -0.24 -15.93 -6.08
CA TYR A 259 0.07 -16.93 -7.11
C TYR A 259 -0.93 -16.91 -8.28
N LEU A 260 -2.22 -16.73 -8.01
CA LEU A 260 -3.24 -16.60 -9.06
C LEU A 260 -2.97 -15.41 -9.97
N ASN A 261 -2.70 -14.23 -9.38
CA ASN A 261 -2.41 -13.01 -10.14
C ASN A 261 -1.12 -13.15 -10.94
N ALA A 262 -0.07 -13.73 -10.36
CA ALA A 262 1.19 -14.00 -11.06
C ALA A 262 0.97 -14.98 -12.23
N GLY A 263 0.21 -16.05 -12.03
CA GLY A 263 -0.14 -17.00 -13.08
C GLY A 263 -0.92 -16.35 -14.24
N LEU A 264 -1.90 -15.50 -13.94
CA LEU A 264 -2.69 -14.79 -14.96
C LEU A 264 -1.92 -13.69 -15.68
N ALA A 265 -0.92 -13.09 -15.04
CA ALA A 265 -0.11 -12.02 -15.63
C ALA A 265 1.02 -12.56 -16.53
N TYR A 266 1.58 -13.72 -16.19
CA TYR A 266 2.83 -14.21 -16.78
C TYR A 266 2.75 -15.62 -17.41
N GLY A 267 1.63 -16.33 -17.25
CA GLY A 267 1.41 -17.66 -17.83
C GLY A 267 0.57 -17.62 -19.10
#